data_AF-Q0URP8-F1
#
_entry.id   AF-Q0URP8-F1
#
_cell.length_a   1.000
_cell.length_b   1.000
_cell.length_c   1.000
_cell.angle_alpha   90.00
_cell.angle_beta   90.00
_cell.angle_gamma   90.00
#
_symmetry.space_group_name_H-M   'P 1'
#
loop_
_entity.id
_entity.type
_entity.pdbx_description
1 polymer ?
#
loop_
_entity_poly.entity_id
_entity_poly.type
_entity_poly.pdbx_seq_one_letter_code
_entity_poly.pdbx_strand_id
1 'polypeptide(L)'
;MLSDLKQQFPVAGEKRNVLSSTQVHAALDWLSGFHGFWWQRVESLDRSSLVLPPLEEVRHDGQDATQKSVWLNGGYTYLATRRKEYADLAGDADSEWSATLTQKMGTGNESISEMVATFLAPAASGSSRTARYETLIHGDVKSENLFTSESGEQVAFYDFQYIGLGLGVCDLAKLFTCSVPLNMLINKRIVPHELSMQDGERALLERYWMRLKDMGKKDYPWETFMMHWEAAIVDWLRFQASWGFWGNTEWLEARARSILKDSGWREALTMNSDESR
;
A
#
# COMPACT_ATOMS: atom_id res chain seq x y z
N MET A 1 -14.18 3.49 -23.95
CA MET A 1 -13.96 4.75 -24.71
C MET A 1 -12.64 5.31 -24.20
N LEU A 2 -11.60 5.41 -25.04
CA LEU A 2 -10.34 6.06 -24.68
C LEU A 2 -10.56 7.57 -24.77
N SER A 3 -10.57 8.28 -23.64
CA SER A 3 -10.71 9.74 -23.58
C SER A 3 -9.34 10.37 -23.39
N ASP A 4 -9.03 11.41 -24.17
CA ASP A 4 -7.82 12.22 -23.97
C ASP A 4 -7.94 13.02 -22.68
N LEU A 5 -7.25 12.57 -21.62
CA LEU A 5 -7.26 13.20 -20.30
C LEU A 5 -6.66 14.62 -20.33
N LYS A 6 -5.83 14.97 -21.33
CA LYS A 6 -5.16 16.28 -21.37
C LYS A 6 -6.13 17.45 -21.51
N GLN A 7 -7.32 17.22 -22.06
CA GLN A 7 -8.32 18.28 -22.23
C GLN A 7 -8.94 18.71 -20.89
N GLN A 8 -9.07 17.79 -19.94
CA GLN A 8 -9.67 18.06 -18.62
C GLN A 8 -8.62 18.15 -17.50
N PHE A 9 -7.46 17.51 -17.68
CA PHE A 9 -6.36 17.44 -16.72
C PHE A 9 -5.03 17.79 -17.43
N PRO A 10 -4.78 19.07 -17.74
CA PRO A 10 -3.64 19.47 -18.56
C PRO A 10 -2.30 19.43 -17.83
N VAL A 11 -2.30 19.33 -16.50
CA VAL A 11 -1.08 19.39 -15.68
C VAL A 11 -0.58 17.98 -15.37
N ALA A 12 0.51 17.57 -16.01
CA ALA A 12 1.23 16.32 -15.72
C ALA A 12 2.01 16.42 -14.40
N GLY A 13 2.05 15.33 -13.64
CA GLY A 13 2.84 15.27 -12.41
C GLY A 13 4.36 15.12 -12.58
N GLU A 14 4.85 14.92 -13.81
CA GLU A 14 6.25 14.59 -14.17
C GLU A 14 7.33 15.60 -13.71
N LYS A 15 6.96 16.74 -13.11
CA LYS A 15 7.90 17.78 -12.65
C LYS A 15 7.79 18.14 -11.17
N ARG A 16 6.96 17.45 -10.39
CA ARG A 16 6.79 17.75 -8.95
C ARG A 16 7.00 16.49 -8.12
N ASN A 17 8.11 16.46 -7.37
CA ASN A 17 8.39 15.42 -6.38
C ASN A 17 7.36 15.40 -5.23
N VAL A 18 6.58 16.46 -5.06
CA VAL A 18 5.50 16.55 -4.05
C VAL A 18 4.29 17.31 -4.60
N LEU A 19 3.08 16.87 -4.23
CA LEU A 19 1.81 17.49 -4.58
C LEU A 19 1.57 18.76 -3.75
N SER A 20 0.71 19.66 -4.23
CA SER A 20 0.17 20.72 -3.36
C SER A 20 -0.85 20.15 -2.37
N SER A 21 -1.18 20.87 -1.30
CA SER A 21 -2.20 20.44 -0.33
C SER A 21 -3.56 20.15 -1.00
N THR A 22 -3.98 21.03 -1.92
CA THR A 22 -5.19 20.82 -2.73
C THR A 22 -5.12 19.52 -3.53
N GLN A 23 -3.97 19.27 -4.19
CA GLN A 23 -3.77 18.06 -5.00
C GLN A 23 -3.71 16.79 -4.14
N VAL A 24 -3.17 16.84 -2.91
CA VAL A 24 -3.20 15.73 -1.95
C VAL A 24 -4.64 15.38 -1.58
N HIS A 25 -5.46 16.36 -1.23
CA HIS A 25 -6.85 16.12 -0.88
C HIS A 25 -7.65 15.55 -2.07
N ALA A 26 -7.43 16.09 -3.28
CA ALA A 26 -8.04 15.57 -4.49
C ALA A 26 -7.59 14.13 -4.81
N ALA A 27 -6.31 13.79 -4.60
CA ALA A 27 -5.79 12.44 -4.76
C ALA A 27 -6.39 11.46 -3.76
N LEU A 28 -6.55 11.83 -2.49
CA LEU A 28 -7.22 11.01 -1.49
C LEU A 28 -8.70 10.80 -1.83
N ASP A 29 -9.37 11.82 -2.33
CA ASP A 29 -10.78 11.73 -2.74
C ASP A 29 -10.97 10.83 -3.96
N TRP A 30 -10.03 10.89 -4.90
CA TRP A 30 -10.01 10.01 -6.07
C TRP A 30 -9.75 8.56 -5.64
N LEU A 31 -8.69 8.30 -4.84
CA LEU A 31 -8.33 6.96 -4.40
C LEU A 31 -9.43 6.33 -3.56
N SER A 32 -9.99 7.04 -2.58
CA SER A 32 -11.12 6.53 -1.78
C SER A 32 -12.36 6.26 -2.63
N GLY A 33 -12.61 7.05 -3.68
CA GLY A 33 -13.66 6.80 -4.66
C GLY A 33 -13.42 5.53 -5.49
N PHE A 34 -12.22 5.39 -6.07
CA PHE A 34 -11.81 4.22 -6.84
C PHE A 34 -11.83 2.94 -6.00
N HIS A 35 -11.21 2.98 -4.82
CA HIS A 35 -11.21 1.89 -3.86
C HIS A 35 -12.62 1.56 -3.37
N GLY A 36 -13.45 2.56 -3.06
CA GLY A 36 -14.83 2.33 -2.62
C GLY A 36 -15.69 1.69 -3.72
N PHE A 37 -15.53 2.14 -4.96
CA PHE A 37 -16.22 1.55 -6.12
C PHE A 37 -15.90 0.07 -6.28
N TRP A 38 -14.61 -0.31 -6.20
CA TRP A 38 -14.21 -1.71 -6.37
C TRP A 38 -14.45 -2.57 -5.13
N TRP A 39 -14.46 -2.01 -3.92
CA TRP A 39 -14.68 -2.75 -2.69
C TRP A 39 -16.05 -3.47 -2.67
N GLN A 40 -17.06 -2.95 -3.36
CA GLN A 40 -18.35 -3.61 -3.55
C GLN A 40 -18.35 -4.73 -4.59
N ARG A 41 -17.35 -4.77 -5.47
CA ARG A 41 -17.35 -5.55 -6.71
C ARG A 41 -16.31 -6.66 -6.74
N VAL A 42 -15.25 -6.55 -5.93
CA VAL A 42 -14.16 -7.55 -5.89
C VAL A 42 -14.62 -8.95 -5.49
N GLU A 43 -15.70 -9.08 -4.72
CA GLU A 43 -16.27 -10.38 -4.35
C GLU A 43 -16.85 -11.14 -5.56
N SER A 44 -17.26 -10.41 -6.62
CA SER A 44 -17.77 -11.01 -7.86
C SER A 44 -16.68 -11.33 -8.90
N LEU A 45 -15.41 -11.01 -8.61
CA LEU A 45 -14.31 -11.32 -9.52
C LEU A 45 -14.02 -12.82 -9.49
N ASP A 46 -13.86 -13.41 -10.68
CA ASP A 46 -13.35 -14.76 -10.81
C ASP A 46 -11.85 -14.78 -10.47
N ARG A 47 -11.53 -15.25 -9.27
CA ARG A 47 -10.14 -15.32 -8.78
C ARG A 47 -9.26 -16.25 -9.60
N SER A 48 -9.82 -17.22 -10.32
CA SER A 48 -9.04 -18.12 -11.19
C SER A 48 -8.51 -17.41 -12.44
N SER A 49 -9.15 -16.30 -12.82
CA SER A 49 -8.74 -15.43 -13.95
C SER A 49 -7.71 -14.36 -13.56
N LEU A 50 -7.37 -14.23 -12.27
CA LEU A 50 -6.40 -13.24 -11.82
C LEU A 50 -4.98 -13.68 -12.16
N VAL A 51 -4.11 -12.69 -12.39
CA VAL A 51 -2.69 -12.92 -12.70
C VAL A 51 -1.94 -13.17 -11.40
N LEU A 52 -1.27 -14.31 -11.29
CA LEU A 52 -0.45 -14.67 -10.12
C LEU A 52 0.86 -13.86 -10.10
N PRO A 53 1.63 -13.88 -9.00
CA PRO A 53 2.96 -13.28 -8.99
C PRO A 53 3.81 -13.80 -10.17
N PRO A 54 4.66 -12.97 -10.82
CA PRO A 54 5.32 -13.32 -12.08
C PRO A 54 6.06 -14.66 -12.08
N LEU A 55 6.73 -15.03 -10.98
CA LEU A 55 7.45 -16.30 -10.86
C LEU A 55 6.53 -17.52 -10.76
N GLU A 56 5.30 -17.34 -10.28
CA GLU A 56 4.26 -18.38 -10.24
C GLU A 56 3.55 -18.46 -11.59
N GLU A 57 3.22 -17.30 -12.19
CA GLU A 57 2.57 -17.24 -13.51
C GLU A 57 3.42 -17.91 -14.60
N VAL A 58 4.75 -17.70 -14.61
CA VAL A 58 5.66 -18.36 -15.55
C VAL A 58 5.68 -19.90 -15.40
N ARG A 59 5.38 -20.43 -14.21
CA ARG A 59 5.28 -21.88 -13.98
C ARG A 59 3.94 -22.45 -14.46
N HIS A 60 2.91 -21.62 -14.53
CA HIS A 60 1.62 -21.94 -15.11
C HIS A 60 1.66 -21.73 -16.63
N ASP A 61 2.32 -22.66 -17.32
CA ASP A 61 2.54 -22.65 -18.77
C ASP A 61 1.23 -22.45 -19.56
N GLY A 62 1.09 -21.30 -20.23
CA GLY A 62 0.34 -21.18 -21.48
C GLY A 62 -1.18 -21.01 -21.45
N GLN A 63 -1.81 -20.52 -20.36
CA GLN A 63 -3.16 -19.95 -20.57
C GLN A 63 -3.03 -18.66 -21.37
N ASP A 64 -3.79 -18.57 -22.45
CA ASP A 64 -3.86 -17.38 -23.29
C ASP A 64 -4.18 -16.16 -22.41
N ALA A 65 -3.31 -15.14 -22.46
CA ALA A 65 -3.46 -13.92 -21.67
C ALA A 65 -4.81 -13.22 -21.90
N THR A 66 -5.52 -13.61 -22.97
CA THR A 66 -6.89 -13.16 -23.28
C THR A 66 -7.92 -13.49 -22.20
N GLN A 67 -7.67 -14.50 -21.35
CA GLN A 67 -8.57 -14.89 -20.25
C GLN A 67 -8.16 -14.28 -18.90
N LYS A 68 -7.04 -13.56 -18.83
CA LYS A 68 -6.52 -12.96 -17.60
C LYS A 68 -7.04 -11.54 -17.42
N SER A 69 -7.31 -11.17 -16.18
CA SER A 69 -7.83 -9.85 -15.81
C SER A 69 -6.78 -8.98 -15.14
N VAL A 70 -6.91 -8.73 -13.84
CA VAL A 70 -6.01 -7.92 -13.02
C VAL A 70 -5.11 -8.82 -12.16
N TRP A 71 -4.11 -8.23 -11.48
CA TRP A 71 -3.23 -8.99 -10.60
C TRP A 71 -3.97 -9.51 -9.35
N LEU A 72 -3.67 -10.75 -8.95
CA LEU A 72 -4.15 -11.32 -7.69
C LEU A 72 -3.67 -10.50 -6.49
N ASN A 73 -2.44 -10.01 -6.53
CA ASN A 73 -1.91 -9.05 -5.57
C ASN A 73 -1.40 -7.85 -6.35
N GLY A 74 -2.06 -6.70 -6.17
CA GLY A 74 -1.75 -5.47 -6.87
C GLY A 74 -0.39 -4.88 -6.45
N GLY A 75 0.23 -4.16 -7.36
CA GLY A 75 1.56 -3.59 -7.18
C GLY A 75 2.70 -4.53 -7.58
N TYR A 76 3.93 -4.04 -7.41
CA TYR A 76 5.18 -4.78 -7.68
C TYR A 76 6.13 -4.77 -6.49
N THR A 77 5.62 -4.32 -5.34
CA THR A 77 6.43 -3.98 -4.18
C THR A 77 6.29 -5.04 -3.10
N TYR A 78 5.25 -5.88 -3.14
CA TYR A 78 4.99 -6.93 -2.15
C TYR A 78 6.04 -8.04 -2.22
N LEU A 79 6.29 -8.68 -1.06
CA LEU A 79 7.44 -9.55 -0.84
C LEU A 79 7.64 -10.65 -1.88
N ALA A 80 6.58 -11.30 -2.38
CA ALA A 80 6.70 -12.38 -3.36
C ALA A 80 7.34 -11.93 -4.70
N THR A 81 7.25 -10.65 -5.04
CA THR A 81 7.92 -10.06 -6.23
C THR A 81 9.36 -9.61 -5.96
N ARG A 82 9.79 -9.56 -4.69
CA ARG A 82 11.04 -8.95 -4.22
C ARG A 82 11.85 -9.85 -3.28
N ARG A 83 11.75 -11.17 -3.48
CA ARG A 83 12.43 -12.16 -2.62
C ARG A 83 13.95 -12.07 -2.68
N LYS A 84 14.51 -11.69 -3.84
CA LYS A 84 15.96 -11.54 -3.99
C LYS A 84 16.46 -10.37 -3.16
N GLU A 85 15.85 -9.21 -3.34
CA GLU A 85 16.21 -7.96 -2.67
C GLU A 85 16.00 -8.07 -1.15
N TYR A 86 14.94 -8.77 -0.74
CA TYR A 86 14.73 -9.13 0.67
C TYR A 86 15.86 -10.02 1.22
N ALA A 87 16.34 -11.00 0.46
CA ALA A 87 17.47 -11.85 0.87
C ALA A 87 18.79 -11.07 0.91
N ASP A 88 18.99 -10.13 -0.02
CA ASP A 88 20.15 -9.24 -0.03
C ASP A 88 20.15 -8.35 1.23
N LEU A 89 18.99 -7.77 1.62
CA LEU A 89 18.82 -7.03 2.88
C LEU A 89 19.12 -7.91 4.10
N ALA A 90 18.67 -9.17 4.11
CA ALA A 90 18.93 -10.09 5.22
C ALA A 90 20.43 -10.41 5.38
N GLY A 91 21.22 -10.31 4.30
CA GLY A 91 22.67 -10.46 4.31
C GLY A 91 23.45 -9.18 4.62
N ASP A 92 22.79 -8.01 4.60
CA ASP A 92 23.42 -6.72 4.83
C ASP A 92 23.50 -6.38 6.33
N ALA A 93 24.59 -6.80 6.97
CA ALA A 93 24.81 -6.56 8.40
C ALA A 93 25.02 -5.07 8.76
N ASP A 94 25.29 -4.20 7.78
CA ASP A 94 25.49 -2.76 8.00
C ASP A 94 24.14 -2.01 8.00
N SER A 95 23.09 -2.60 7.41
CA SER A 95 21.74 -2.06 7.46
C SER A 95 21.08 -2.33 8.82
N GLU A 96 20.65 -1.26 9.49
CA GLU A 96 19.87 -1.37 10.73
C GLU A 96 18.54 -2.10 10.56
N TRP A 97 18.03 -2.14 9.32
CA TRP A 97 16.77 -2.77 8.97
C TRP A 97 16.92 -4.27 8.71
N SER A 98 18.15 -4.77 8.54
CA SER A 98 18.41 -6.19 8.26
C SER A 98 17.85 -7.08 9.36
N ALA A 99 18.40 -7.01 10.58
CA ALA A 99 17.92 -7.84 11.69
C ALA A 99 16.44 -7.53 12.02
N THR A 100 16.09 -6.25 12.08
CA THR A 100 14.74 -5.80 12.47
C THR A 100 13.64 -6.35 11.55
N LEU A 101 13.86 -6.38 10.23
CA LEU A 101 12.84 -6.76 9.26
C LEU A 101 12.94 -8.23 8.82
N THR A 102 14.12 -8.83 8.90
CA THR A 102 14.39 -10.14 8.28
C THR A 102 14.67 -11.26 9.28
N GLN A 103 15.00 -10.94 10.53
CA GLN A 103 15.23 -11.96 11.54
C GLN A 103 13.91 -12.64 11.93
N LYS A 104 13.97 -13.98 12.05
CA LYS A 104 12.84 -14.78 12.53
C LYS A 104 12.49 -14.43 13.97
N MET A 105 11.19 -14.33 14.25
CA MET A 105 10.69 -13.92 15.56
C MET A 105 10.36 -15.11 16.46
N GLY A 106 10.93 -15.13 17.68
CA GLY A 106 10.61 -16.10 18.73
C GLY A 106 10.86 -17.56 18.32
N THR A 107 9.89 -18.44 18.56
CA THR A 107 9.90 -19.84 18.11
C THR A 107 9.31 -20.02 16.70
N GLY A 108 8.87 -18.92 16.07
CA GLY A 108 8.30 -18.92 14.74
C GLY A 108 9.36 -19.09 13.66
N ASN A 109 8.89 -19.44 12.45
CA ASN A 109 9.76 -19.61 11.29
C ASN A 109 9.73 -18.42 10.32
N GLU A 110 8.99 -17.37 10.64
CA GLU A 110 8.78 -16.19 9.82
C GLU A 110 9.38 -14.94 10.48
N SER A 111 9.87 -14.04 9.65
CA SER A 111 10.24 -12.67 10.03
C SER A 111 9.02 -11.74 10.08
N ILE A 112 9.18 -10.55 10.66
CA ILE A 112 8.08 -9.55 10.66
C ILE A 112 7.66 -9.14 9.25
N SER A 113 8.61 -9.06 8.32
CA SER A 113 8.34 -8.77 6.91
C SER A 113 7.46 -9.84 6.26
N GLU A 114 7.72 -11.11 6.56
CA GLU A 114 6.92 -12.22 6.03
C GLU A 114 5.52 -12.24 6.63
N MET A 115 5.41 -12.03 7.94
CA MET A 115 4.11 -11.94 8.62
C MET A 115 3.25 -10.81 8.06
N VAL A 116 3.82 -9.62 7.89
CA VAL A 116 3.13 -8.46 7.31
C VAL A 116 2.74 -8.72 5.85
N ALA A 117 3.66 -9.27 5.04
CA ALA A 117 3.37 -9.58 3.64
C ALA A 117 2.22 -10.58 3.51
N THR A 118 2.21 -11.63 4.32
CA THR A 118 1.11 -12.61 4.37
C THR A 118 -0.19 -11.97 4.86
N PHE A 119 -0.13 -11.07 5.85
CA PHE A 119 -1.31 -10.38 6.37
C PHE A 119 -1.97 -9.47 5.33
N LEU A 120 -1.18 -8.78 4.49
CA LEU A 120 -1.69 -7.86 3.47
C LEU A 120 -2.08 -8.55 2.15
N ALA A 121 -1.57 -9.75 1.89
CA ALA A 121 -1.73 -10.43 0.61
C ALA A 121 -3.15 -10.99 0.43
N PRO A 122 -3.81 -10.71 -0.72
CA PRO A 122 -5.01 -11.43 -1.11
C PRO A 122 -4.72 -12.91 -1.34
N ALA A 123 -5.66 -13.78 -0.94
CA ALA A 123 -5.55 -15.21 -1.15
C ALA A 123 -6.21 -15.65 -2.48
N ALA A 124 -5.59 -16.59 -3.20
CA ALA A 124 -6.18 -17.18 -4.40
C ALA A 124 -7.52 -17.89 -4.11
N SER A 125 -7.67 -18.48 -2.91
CA SER A 125 -8.90 -19.09 -2.43
C SER A 125 -10.04 -18.10 -2.18
N GLY A 126 -9.72 -16.80 -2.11
CA GLY A 126 -10.65 -15.75 -1.69
C GLY A 126 -10.91 -15.66 -0.19
N SER A 127 -10.30 -16.54 0.61
CA SER A 127 -10.35 -16.49 2.06
C SER A 127 -9.00 -16.01 2.62
N SER A 128 -8.98 -14.79 3.13
CA SER A 128 -7.85 -14.17 3.81
C SER A 128 -8.38 -13.40 5.02
N ARG A 129 -7.51 -13.07 5.98
CA ARG A 129 -7.87 -12.25 7.14
C ARG A 129 -8.40 -10.86 6.76
N THR A 130 -8.00 -10.38 5.60
CA THR A 130 -8.30 -9.05 5.10
C THR A 130 -9.33 -9.06 3.97
N ALA A 131 -9.84 -10.24 3.56
CA ALA A 131 -10.71 -10.43 2.40
C ALA A 131 -11.90 -9.49 2.36
N ARG A 132 -12.57 -9.28 3.51
CA ARG A 132 -13.72 -8.38 3.64
C ARG A 132 -13.40 -6.89 3.36
N TYR A 133 -12.12 -6.51 3.37
CA TYR A 133 -11.62 -5.15 3.17
C TYR A 133 -10.85 -4.98 1.86
N GLU A 134 -10.68 -6.07 1.09
CA GLU A 134 -10.00 -6.03 -0.20
C GLU A 134 -10.78 -5.17 -1.20
N THR A 135 -10.03 -4.49 -2.06
CA THR A 135 -10.51 -3.71 -3.20
C THR A 135 -9.52 -3.86 -4.35
N LEU A 136 -9.77 -3.22 -5.50
CA LEU A 136 -8.70 -3.02 -6.48
C LEU A 136 -7.88 -1.79 -6.07
N ILE A 137 -6.57 -1.96 -6.03
CA ILE A 137 -5.60 -0.89 -5.81
C ILE A 137 -4.93 -0.51 -7.13
N HIS A 138 -4.44 0.73 -7.24
CA HIS A 138 -3.66 1.18 -8.39
C HIS A 138 -2.31 0.46 -8.47
N GLY A 139 -1.64 0.25 -7.34
CA GLY A 139 -0.41 -0.55 -7.24
C GLY A 139 0.89 0.23 -7.50
N ASP A 140 0.82 1.42 -8.10
CA ASP A 140 1.96 2.34 -8.29
C ASP A 140 1.56 3.82 -8.10
N VAL A 141 1.02 4.16 -6.93
CA VAL A 141 0.59 5.54 -6.62
C VAL A 141 1.79 6.44 -6.36
N LYS A 142 1.94 7.46 -7.20
CA LYS A 142 2.93 8.53 -7.09
C LYS A 142 2.49 9.75 -7.91
N SER A 143 3.08 10.92 -7.67
CA SER A 143 2.72 12.16 -8.35
C SER A 143 2.92 12.07 -9.85
N GLU A 144 3.92 11.32 -10.32
CA GLU A 144 4.16 11.11 -11.74
C GLU A 144 2.98 10.39 -12.44
N ASN A 145 2.27 9.52 -11.72
CA ASN A 145 1.18 8.70 -12.25
C ASN A 145 -0.21 9.37 -12.09
N LEU A 146 -0.25 10.70 -11.94
CA LEU A 146 -1.51 11.44 -11.98
C LEU A 146 -1.41 12.74 -12.80
N PHE A 147 -2.55 13.11 -13.38
CA PHE A 147 -2.79 14.43 -13.93
C PHE A 147 -3.69 15.24 -13.00
N THR A 148 -3.57 16.56 -13.03
CA THR A 148 -4.48 17.46 -12.28
C THR A 148 -5.16 18.46 -13.20
N SER A 149 -6.35 18.92 -12.78
CA SER A 149 -6.96 20.14 -13.34
C SER A 149 -6.03 21.34 -13.10
N GLU A 150 -6.27 22.46 -13.80
CA GLU A 150 -5.52 23.71 -13.58
C GLU A 150 -5.61 24.20 -12.13
N SER A 151 -6.79 24.06 -11.50
CA SER A 151 -6.97 24.38 -10.08
C SER A 151 -6.31 23.38 -9.12
N GLY A 152 -5.99 22.17 -9.59
CA GLY A 152 -5.50 21.06 -8.77
C GLY A 152 -6.56 20.38 -7.91
N GLU A 153 -7.83 20.79 -8.01
CA GLU A 153 -8.95 20.26 -7.21
C GLU A 153 -9.49 18.93 -7.74
N GLN A 154 -9.13 18.57 -8.97
CA GLN A 154 -9.47 17.29 -9.57
C GLN A 154 -8.20 16.61 -10.04
N VAL A 155 -8.13 15.29 -9.84
CA VAL A 155 -7.03 14.47 -10.33
C VAL A 155 -7.55 13.27 -11.11
N ALA A 156 -6.72 12.74 -11.98
CA ALA A 156 -6.92 11.48 -12.66
C ALA A 156 -5.63 10.66 -12.60
N PHE A 157 -5.69 9.49 -11.96
CA PHE A 157 -4.58 8.53 -11.99
C PHE A 157 -4.55 7.80 -13.34
N TYR A 158 -3.34 7.44 -13.76
CA TYR A 158 -3.08 6.68 -14.98
C TYR A 158 -1.92 5.70 -14.75
N ASP A 159 -1.65 4.82 -15.71
CA ASP A 159 -0.67 3.72 -15.60
C ASP A 159 -1.08 2.63 -14.59
N PHE A 160 -2.21 1.98 -14.88
CA PHE A 160 -2.75 0.85 -14.11
C PHE A 160 -2.08 -0.49 -14.42
N GLN A 161 -0.82 -0.51 -14.88
CA GLN A 161 -0.14 -1.76 -15.24
C GLN A 161 0.00 -2.74 -14.06
N TYR A 162 -0.08 -2.24 -12.81
CA TYR A 162 -0.01 -3.01 -11.58
C TYR A 162 -1.34 -3.11 -10.81
N ILE A 163 -2.47 -2.82 -11.47
CA ILE A 163 -3.79 -2.91 -10.84
C ILE A 163 -4.09 -4.33 -10.38
N GLY A 164 -4.56 -4.50 -9.16
CA GLY A 164 -4.90 -5.82 -8.62
C GLY A 164 -5.61 -5.74 -7.29
N LEU A 165 -5.97 -6.89 -6.74
CA LEU A 165 -6.55 -6.93 -5.40
C LEU A 165 -5.53 -6.45 -4.36
N GLY A 166 -6.03 -5.81 -3.30
CA GLY A 166 -5.24 -5.41 -2.16
C GLY A 166 -6.03 -4.54 -1.20
N LEU A 167 -5.34 -3.97 -0.22
CA LEU A 167 -5.93 -2.99 0.69
C LEU A 167 -5.55 -1.59 0.24
N GLY A 168 -6.52 -0.68 0.20
CA GLY A 168 -6.27 0.69 -0.27
C GLY A 168 -5.19 1.44 0.53
N VAL A 169 -4.91 1.03 1.77
CA VAL A 169 -3.78 1.54 2.58
C VAL A 169 -2.41 1.28 1.97
N CYS A 170 -2.26 0.24 1.12
CA CYS A 170 -1.00 -0.03 0.42
C CYS A 170 -0.68 1.06 -0.61
N ASP A 171 -1.69 1.62 -1.27
CA ASP A 171 -1.54 2.78 -2.14
C ASP A 171 -1.29 4.06 -1.33
N LEU A 172 -1.94 4.20 -0.16
CA LEU A 172 -1.70 5.35 0.72
C LEU A 172 -0.26 5.39 1.25
N ALA A 173 0.35 4.25 1.58
CA ALA A 173 1.71 4.21 2.10
C ALA A 173 2.70 4.77 1.07
N LYS A 174 2.49 4.43 -0.21
CA LYS A 174 3.23 4.98 -1.35
C LYS A 174 2.94 6.47 -1.53
N LEU A 175 1.67 6.88 -1.56
CA LEU A 175 1.29 8.29 -1.71
C LEU A 175 1.92 9.17 -0.63
N PHE A 176 1.81 8.77 0.64
CA PHE A 176 2.28 9.54 1.79
C PHE A 176 3.80 9.68 1.77
N THR A 177 4.50 8.62 1.37
CA THR A 177 5.95 8.66 1.26
C THR A 177 6.42 9.46 0.05
N CYS A 178 5.83 9.22 -1.12
CA CYS A 178 6.38 9.69 -2.39
C CYS A 178 5.85 11.05 -2.83
N SER A 179 4.71 11.51 -2.31
CA SER A 179 3.98 12.60 -2.96
C SER A 179 3.28 13.57 -2.00
N VAL A 180 3.02 13.19 -0.75
CA VAL A 180 2.46 14.12 0.25
C VAL A 180 3.60 14.99 0.82
N PRO A 181 3.45 16.32 0.86
CA PRO A 181 4.40 17.19 1.56
C PRO A 181 4.54 16.83 3.04
N LEU A 182 5.78 16.74 3.54
CA LEU A 182 6.06 16.37 4.94
C LEU A 182 5.31 17.24 5.97
N ASN A 183 5.12 18.54 5.68
CA ASN A 183 4.39 19.46 6.57
C ASN A 183 2.88 19.19 6.65
N MET A 184 2.33 18.32 5.81
CA MET A 184 0.97 17.80 5.94
C MET A 184 0.91 16.53 6.79
N LEU A 185 2.03 15.84 6.99
CA LEU A 185 2.12 14.62 7.80
C LEU A 185 2.45 14.94 9.24
N ILE A 186 3.37 15.88 9.47
CA ILE A 186 3.90 16.20 10.80
C ILE A 186 3.83 17.70 11.12
N ASN A 187 3.63 18.02 12.40
CA ASN A 187 3.57 19.41 12.89
C ASN A 187 4.95 20.06 13.04
N LYS A 188 6.02 19.25 13.09
CA LYS A 188 7.40 19.69 13.32
C LYS A 188 8.17 19.75 12.01
N ARG A 189 9.22 20.58 11.95
CA ARG A 189 10.11 20.64 10.77
C ARG A 189 11.14 19.51 10.72
N ILE A 190 11.40 18.85 11.85
CA ILE A 190 12.41 17.80 11.98
C ILE A 190 11.69 16.52 12.38
N VAL A 191 11.99 15.43 11.67
CA VAL A 191 11.50 14.10 12.01
C VAL A 191 12.39 13.52 13.12
N PRO A 192 11.84 13.16 14.28
CA PRO A 192 12.60 12.43 15.29
C PRO A 192 12.93 11.02 14.81
N HIS A 193 13.94 10.37 15.40
CA HIS A 193 14.31 8.99 15.07
C HIS A 193 13.14 7.99 15.19
N GLU A 194 12.20 8.26 16.10
CA GLU A 194 10.98 7.49 16.29
C GLU A 194 9.79 8.44 16.41
N LEU A 195 8.70 8.13 15.71
CA LEU A 195 7.55 9.01 15.59
C LEU A 195 6.25 8.20 15.69
N SER A 196 5.41 8.50 16.67
CA SER A 196 4.02 8.05 16.68
C SER A 196 3.18 8.80 15.65
N MET A 197 2.03 8.27 15.24
CA MET A 197 1.13 8.95 14.30
C MET A 197 0.83 10.38 14.78
N GLN A 198 0.96 11.34 13.87
CA GLN A 198 0.68 12.76 14.15
C GLN A 198 -0.70 13.16 13.61
N ASP A 199 -1.19 14.32 14.03
CA ASP A 199 -2.53 14.81 13.65
C ASP A 199 -2.69 14.98 12.13
N GLY A 200 -1.62 15.39 11.44
CA GLY A 200 -1.62 15.56 9.97
C GLY A 200 -1.84 14.24 9.23
N GLU A 201 -1.01 13.23 9.53
CA GLU A 201 -1.18 11.86 9.05
C GLU A 201 -2.60 11.34 9.36
N ARG A 202 -3.04 11.47 10.61
CA ARG A 202 -4.37 11.03 11.05
C ARG A 202 -5.50 11.69 10.27
N ALA A 203 -5.47 13.01 10.08
CA ALA A 203 -6.52 13.75 9.38
C ALA A 203 -6.63 13.35 7.90
N LEU A 204 -5.50 13.08 7.23
CA LEU A 204 -5.50 12.59 5.85
C LEU A 204 -6.08 11.17 5.75
N LEU A 205 -5.74 10.30 6.70
CA LEU A 205 -6.29 8.95 6.80
C LEU A 205 -7.80 8.97 7.09
N GLU A 206 -8.26 9.80 8.03
CA GLU A 206 -9.68 9.97 8.37
C GLU A 206 -10.48 10.46 7.15
N ARG A 207 -9.96 11.42 6.38
CA ARG A 207 -10.60 11.87 5.13
C ARG A 207 -10.79 10.72 4.15
N TYR A 208 -9.72 9.98 3.87
CA TYR A 208 -9.77 8.82 2.98
C TYR A 208 -10.76 7.77 3.50
N TRP A 209 -10.66 7.43 4.78
CA TRP A 209 -11.44 6.37 5.42
C TRP A 209 -12.94 6.67 5.42
N MET A 210 -13.34 7.89 5.78
CA MET A 210 -14.74 8.32 5.77
C MET A 210 -15.34 8.21 4.36
N ARG A 211 -14.62 8.70 3.35
CA ARG A 211 -15.09 8.67 1.95
C ARG A 211 -15.07 7.26 1.38
N LEU A 212 -14.07 6.44 1.71
CA LEU A 212 -14.01 5.03 1.31
C LEU A 212 -15.27 4.28 1.79
N LYS A 213 -15.64 4.46 3.06
CA LYS A 213 -16.84 3.84 3.63
C LYS A 213 -18.12 4.33 2.98
N ASP A 214 -18.21 5.63 2.73
CA ASP A 214 -19.37 6.21 2.05
C ASP A 214 -19.50 5.69 0.60
N MET A 215 -18.40 5.62 -0.15
CA MET A 215 -18.41 5.14 -1.54
C MET A 215 -18.62 3.63 -1.61
N GLY A 216 -17.97 2.87 -0.73
CA GLY A 216 -18.06 1.42 -0.64
C GLY A 216 -19.31 0.90 0.04
N LYS A 217 -20.06 1.75 0.77
CA LYS A 217 -21.25 1.36 1.55
C LYS A 217 -21.01 0.13 2.45
N LYS A 218 -19.77 0.00 2.94
CA LYS A 218 -19.28 -1.08 3.80
C LYS A 218 -18.65 -0.48 5.05
N ASP A 219 -18.71 -1.21 6.15
CA ASP A 219 -18.08 -0.76 7.38
C ASP A 219 -16.61 -1.19 7.46
N TYR A 220 -15.79 -0.24 7.87
CA TYR A 220 -14.38 -0.42 8.21
C TYR A 220 -14.17 0.13 9.60
N PRO A 221 -14.08 -0.70 10.66
CA PRO A 221 -13.75 -0.22 11.98
C PRO A 221 -12.40 0.51 11.96
N TRP A 222 -12.31 1.65 12.64
CA TRP A 222 -11.11 2.48 12.63
C TRP A 222 -9.87 1.71 13.11
N GLU A 223 -9.99 0.92 14.18
CA GLU A 223 -8.87 0.13 14.69
C GLU A 223 -8.37 -0.93 13.69
N THR A 224 -9.29 -1.58 12.96
CA THR A 224 -8.90 -2.50 11.88
C THR A 224 -8.24 -1.76 10.73
N PHE A 225 -8.73 -0.57 10.38
CA PHE A 225 -8.11 0.28 9.37
C PHE A 225 -6.68 0.68 9.77
N MET A 226 -6.48 1.04 11.04
CA MET A 226 -5.17 1.38 11.60
C MET A 226 -4.22 0.20 11.59
N MET A 227 -4.66 -1.00 11.99
CA MET A 227 -3.86 -2.22 11.90
C MET A 227 -3.36 -2.46 10.47
N HIS A 228 -4.22 -2.26 9.48
CA HIS A 228 -3.87 -2.43 8.07
C HIS A 228 -2.93 -1.33 7.57
N TRP A 229 -3.16 -0.08 7.99
CA TRP A 229 -2.29 1.05 7.67
C TRP A 229 -0.86 0.84 8.18
N GLU A 230 -0.72 0.43 9.44
CA GLU A 230 0.58 0.22 10.06
C GLU A 230 1.31 -0.98 9.45
N ALA A 231 0.59 -2.05 9.11
CA ALA A 231 1.14 -3.14 8.30
C ALA A 231 1.62 -2.66 6.93
N ALA A 232 0.85 -1.82 6.23
CA ALA A 232 1.26 -1.27 4.94
C ALA A 232 2.51 -0.38 5.05
N ILE A 233 2.66 0.39 6.15
CA ILE A 233 3.87 1.16 6.44
C ILE A 233 5.09 0.26 6.62
N VAL A 234 4.96 -0.83 7.37
CA VAL A 234 6.07 -1.78 7.60
C VAL A 234 6.45 -2.50 6.30
N ASP A 235 5.49 -2.94 5.48
CA ASP A 235 5.80 -3.58 4.19
C ASP A 235 6.45 -2.58 3.21
N TRP A 236 5.97 -1.34 3.20
CA TRP A 236 6.54 -0.30 2.35
C TRP A 236 7.98 0.07 2.76
N LEU A 237 8.24 0.15 4.07
CA LEU A 237 9.60 0.29 4.58
C LEU A 237 10.48 -0.89 4.13
N ARG A 238 10.02 -2.13 4.30
CA ARG A 238 10.79 -3.31 3.86
C ARG A 238 11.14 -3.22 2.38
N PHE A 239 10.20 -2.78 1.54
CA PHE A 239 10.50 -2.56 0.12
C PHE A 239 11.62 -1.54 -0.08
N GLN A 240 11.52 -0.34 0.53
CA GLN A 240 12.55 0.67 0.37
C GLN A 240 13.91 0.26 0.97
N ALA A 241 13.91 -0.42 2.11
CA ALA A 241 15.13 -0.91 2.75
C ALA A 241 15.88 -1.95 1.89
N SER A 242 15.15 -2.71 1.07
CA SER A 242 15.74 -3.74 0.19
C SER A 242 16.03 -3.26 -1.24
N TRP A 243 15.36 -2.21 -1.69
CA TRP A 243 15.46 -1.72 -3.08
C TRP A 243 16.15 -0.36 -3.21
N GLY A 244 15.95 0.53 -2.24
CA GLY A 244 16.42 1.91 -2.23
C GLY A 244 15.40 2.85 -1.57
N PHE A 245 15.89 3.96 -1.02
CA PHE A 245 15.05 4.92 -0.29
C PHE A 245 14.76 6.18 -1.11
N TRP A 246 13.52 6.67 -1.07
CA TRP A 246 13.11 7.95 -1.67
C TRP A 246 11.83 8.53 -1.04
N GLY A 247 11.63 9.84 -1.21
CA GLY A 247 10.50 10.58 -0.66
C GLY A 247 10.71 10.95 0.81
N ASN A 248 9.63 10.90 1.60
CA ASN A 248 9.64 11.18 3.04
C ASN A 248 10.22 9.98 3.84
N THR A 249 11.45 9.58 3.55
CA THR A 249 12.10 8.37 4.10
C THR A 249 12.28 8.46 5.60
N GLU A 250 12.72 9.61 6.12
CA GLU A 250 12.86 9.83 7.57
C GLU A 250 11.53 9.63 8.30
N TRP A 251 10.41 10.09 7.72
CA TRP A 251 9.07 9.88 8.28
C TRP A 251 8.68 8.41 8.25
N LEU A 252 8.88 7.73 7.11
CA LEU A 252 8.57 6.31 6.96
C LEU A 252 9.33 5.46 7.99
N GLU A 253 10.64 5.68 8.10
CA GLU A 253 11.52 5.01 9.04
C GLU A 253 11.09 5.28 10.49
N ALA A 254 10.88 6.54 10.86
CA ALA A 254 10.47 6.92 12.22
C ALA A 254 9.10 6.33 12.62
N ARG A 255 8.14 6.31 11.68
CA ARG A 255 6.82 5.68 11.89
C ARG A 255 6.97 4.17 12.08
N ALA A 256 7.72 3.50 11.21
CA ALA A 256 7.94 2.06 11.30
C ALA A 256 8.65 1.66 12.59
N ARG A 257 9.64 2.42 13.09
CA ARG A 257 10.24 2.16 14.40
C ARG A 257 9.23 2.19 15.53
N SER A 258 8.33 3.18 15.52
CA SER A 258 7.29 3.31 16.53
C SER A 258 6.32 2.12 16.47
N ILE A 259 5.89 1.71 15.27
CA ILE A 259 5.01 0.55 15.07
C ILE A 259 5.67 -0.75 15.54
N LEU A 260 6.93 -0.99 15.14
CA LEU A 260 7.65 -2.21 15.47
C LEU A 260 7.95 -2.36 16.96
N LYS A 261 7.96 -1.26 17.72
CA LYS A 261 8.10 -1.28 19.18
C LYS A 261 6.78 -1.61 19.90
N ASP A 262 5.64 -1.37 19.27
CA ASP A 262 4.34 -1.70 19.85
C ASP A 262 4.19 -3.23 19.98
N SER A 263 4.11 -3.73 21.22
CA SER A 263 3.90 -5.16 21.48
C SER A 263 2.48 -5.60 21.14
N GLY A 264 1.47 -4.76 21.36
CA GLY A 264 0.08 -5.08 21.06
C GLY A 264 -0.15 -5.22 19.56
N TRP A 265 0.47 -4.35 18.74
CA TRP A 265 0.43 -4.48 17.29
C TRP A 265 1.08 -5.79 16.81
N ARG A 266 2.27 -6.13 17.35
CA ARG A 266 2.97 -7.38 17.02
C ARG A 266 2.15 -8.61 17.42
N GLU A 267 1.57 -8.61 18.61
CA GLU A 267 0.69 -9.68 19.08
C GLU A 267 -0.57 -9.81 18.24
N ALA A 268 -1.20 -8.70 17.83
CA ALA A 268 -2.38 -8.71 16.95
C ALA A 268 -2.05 -9.22 15.54
N LEU A 269 -0.83 -9.00 15.06
CA LEU A 269 -0.35 -9.57 13.80
C LEU A 269 -0.24 -11.10 13.90
N THR A 270 0.23 -11.63 15.04
CA THR A 270 0.45 -13.08 15.26
C THR A 270 -0.77 -13.86 15.76
N MET A 271 -1.58 -13.34 16.69
CA MET A 271 -2.70 -14.09 17.30
C MET A 271 -3.78 -14.48 16.29
N ASN A 272 -3.87 -13.71 15.21
CA ASN A 272 -4.82 -13.95 14.15
C ASN A 272 -4.26 -14.85 13.02
N SER A 273 -3.03 -15.38 13.13
CA SER A 273 -2.53 -16.44 12.21
C SER A 273 -2.94 -17.85 12.62
N ASP A 274 -3.39 -18.04 13.86
CA ASP A 274 -3.75 -19.37 14.41
C ASP A 274 -5.21 -19.79 14.12
N GLU A 275 -6.08 -18.90 13.68
CA GLU A 275 -7.46 -19.25 13.27
C GLU A 275 -7.55 -19.84 11.84
N SER A 276 -6.42 -19.97 11.13
CA SER A 276 -6.36 -20.49 9.75
C SER A 276 -5.69 -21.87 9.63
N ARG A 277 -5.53 -22.61 10.74
CA ARG A 277 -5.04 -24.00 10.74
C ARG A 277 -6.14 -25.01 10.96
#